data_AF-A0A7H0GUI9-F1
#
_entry.id   AF-A0A7H0GUI9-F1
#
_cell.length_a   1.000
_cell.length_b   1.000
_cell.length_c   1.000
_cell.angle_alpha   90.00
_cell.angle_beta   90.00
_cell.angle_gamma   90.00
#
_symmetry.space_group_name_H-M   'P 1'
#
loop_
_entity.id
_entity.type
_entity.pdbx_description
1 polymer ?
#
loop_
_entity_poly.entity_id
_entity_poly.type
_entity_poly.pdbx_seq_one_letter_code
_entity_poly.pdbx_strand_id
1 'polypeptide(L)'
;MRGRYAIGMRQLSYAAFTPRLETRWLEIAAPVSLVNNYQMLAYGLMLRLGPLTVGSNNLQALFEKSNLYGANAYAELSLFTWANKRYKTPKKAKTPTQKVKTTQKTS
;
A
#
# COMPACT_ATOMS: atom_id res chain seq x y z
N MET A 1 15.90 -39.52 33.64
CA MET A 1 16.79 -38.35 33.42
C MET A 1 16.53 -37.82 32.01
N ARG A 2 16.10 -36.56 31.81
CA ARG A 2 15.87 -36.00 30.46
C ARG A 2 17.21 -35.53 29.87
N GLY A 3 17.48 -35.91 28.62
CA GLY A 3 18.76 -35.70 27.93
C GLY A 3 19.12 -34.22 27.75
N ARG A 4 20.42 -33.92 27.83
CA ARG A 4 21.06 -32.59 27.79
C ARG A 4 20.95 -31.83 26.45
N TYR A 5 20.07 -32.27 25.56
CA TYR A 5 19.82 -31.70 24.21
C TYR A 5 18.34 -31.42 23.96
N ALA A 6 17.56 -31.11 24.99
CA ALA A 6 16.21 -30.60 24.78
C ALA A 6 16.33 -29.19 24.19
N ILE A 7 16.07 -29.04 22.88
CA ILE A 7 15.86 -27.74 22.25
C ILE A 7 14.65 -27.12 22.94
N GLY A 8 14.91 -26.22 23.88
CA GLY A 8 13.86 -25.48 24.58
C GLY A 8 13.05 -24.69 23.55
N MET A 9 11.77 -24.99 23.45
CA MET A 9 10.84 -24.25 22.60
C MET A 9 10.75 -22.81 23.10
N ARG A 10 11.41 -21.88 22.41
CA ARG A 10 11.26 -20.45 22.67
C ARG A 10 9.96 -19.99 22.04
N GLN A 11 8.98 -19.65 22.88
CA GLN A 11 7.74 -19.07 22.39
C GLN A 11 7.96 -17.60 22.04
N LEU A 12 7.99 -17.32 20.73
CA LEU A 12 8.11 -15.96 20.23
C LEU A 12 6.81 -15.19 20.53
N SER A 13 6.88 -14.19 21.40
CA SER A 13 5.77 -13.30 21.70
C SER A 13 5.95 -11.95 20.99
N TYR A 14 4.88 -11.44 20.39
CA TYR A 14 4.88 -10.22 19.58
C TYR A 14 3.54 -9.48 19.67
N ALA A 15 3.57 -8.15 19.57
CA ALA A 15 2.37 -7.32 19.36
C ALA A 15 2.66 -6.29 18.27
N ALA A 16 1.66 -5.99 17.45
CA ALA A 16 1.74 -4.97 16.42
C ALA A 16 0.46 -4.14 16.34
N PHE A 17 0.64 -2.88 16.00
CA PHE A 17 -0.40 -1.92 15.72
C PHE A 17 -0.02 -1.15 14.45
N THR A 18 -0.87 -1.19 13.43
CA THR A 18 -0.59 -0.57 12.14
C THR A 18 -1.72 0.37 11.76
N PRO A 19 -1.70 1.62 12.24
CA PRO A 19 -2.59 2.66 11.75
C PRO A 19 -2.37 2.85 10.24
N ARG A 20 -3.47 2.79 9.48
CA ARG A 20 -3.50 2.98 8.03
C ARG A 20 -4.68 3.86 7.66
N LEU A 21 -4.40 4.91 6.90
CA LEU A 21 -5.40 5.80 6.32
C LEU A 21 -5.30 5.69 4.80
N GLU A 22 -6.40 5.32 4.15
CA GLU A 22 -6.44 5.08 2.72
C GLU A 22 -7.43 6.01 2.02
N THR A 23 -6.96 6.66 0.96
CA THR A 23 -7.75 7.48 0.04
C THR A 23 -7.37 7.10 -1.39
N ARG A 24 -8.21 7.45 -2.37
CA ARG A 24 -8.02 7.11 -3.78
C ARG A 24 -6.64 7.52 -4.36
N TRP A 25 -6.04 8.59 -3.86
CA TRP A 25 -4.76 9.12 -4.36
C TRP A 25 -3.65 9.16 -3.32
N LEU A 26 -4.00 9.02 -2.04
CA LEU A 26 -3.05 9.13 -0.94
C LEU A 26 -3.34 8.01 0.06
N GLU A 27 -2.32 7.29 0.45
CA GLU A 27 -2.41 6.33 1.54
C GLU A 27 -1.17 6.49 2.42
N ILE A 28 -1.39 6.47 3.74
CA ILE A 28 -0.33 6.55 4.72
C ILE A 28 -0.52 5.42 5.74
N ALA A 29 0.56 4.74 6.08
CA ALA A 29 0.56 3.67 7.06
C ALA A 29 1.79 3.80 7.96
N ALA A 30 1.60 3.62 9.27
CA ALA A 30 2.69 3.69 10.24
C ALA A 30 2.69 2.44 11.13
N PRO A 31 3.28 1.32 10.69
CA PRO A 31 3.38 0.12 11.51
C PRO A 31 4.25 0.37 12.74
N VAL A 32 3.77 -0.02 13.92
CA VAL A 32 4.49 0.01 15.19
C VAL A 32 4.34 -1.35 15.86
N SER A 33 5.41 -1.88 16.43
CA SER A 33 5.38 -3.25 16.93
C SER A 33 6.48 -3.58 17.93
N LEU A 34 6.24 -4.62 18.73
CA LEU A 34 7.05 -5.03 19.86
C LEU A 34 7.54 -6.47 19.65
N VAL A 35 8.69 -6.62 18.99
CA VAL A 35 9.36 -7.91 18.65
C VAL A 35 10.22 -8.43 19.80
N ASN A 36 10.62 -9.70 19.67
CA ASN A 36 11.52 -10.38 20.60
C ASN A 36 11.00 -10.38 22.05
N ASN A 37 9.80 -10.94 22.27
CA ASN A 37 9.14 -11.00 23.58
C ASN A 37 8.84 -9.61 24.17
N TYR A 38 8.36 -8.70 23.31
CA TYR A 38 8.01 -7.32 23.67
C TYR A 38 9.18 -6.44 24.12
N GLN A 39 10.43 -6.82 23.81
CA GLN A 39 11.63 -6.09 24.24
C GLN A 39 12.14 -5.09 23.21
N MET A 40 11.81 -5.29 21.93
CA MET A 40 12.30 -4.42 20.86
C MET A 40 11.14 -3.74 20.14
N LEU A 41 11.15 -2.40 20.16
CA LEU A 41 10.15 -1.57 19.49
C LEU A 41 10.54 -1.31 18.04
N ALA A 42 9.94 -2.03 17.10
CA ALA A 42 10.11 -1.81 15.67
C ALA A 42 8.97 -0.94 15.12
N TYR A 43 9.31 0.12 14.40
CA TYR A 43 8.33 0.99 13.75
C TYR A 43 8.80 1.47 12.37
N GLY A 44 7.83 1.73 11.51
CA GLY A 44 8.01 2.15 10.13
C GLY A 44 6.97 3.18 9.70
N LEU A 45 7.18 3.73 8.50
CA LEU A 45 6.25 4.66 7.87
C LEU A 45 6.26 4.42 6.36
N MET A 46 5.07 4.41 5.77
CA MET A 46 4.83 4.26 4.34
C MET A 46 3.88 5.36 3.88
N LEU A 47 4.16 5.90 2.70
CA LEU A 47 3.34 6.88 2.02
C LEU A 47 3.19 6.49 0.54
N ARG A 48 1.95 6.38 0.08
CA ARG A 48 1.59 6.10 -1.32
C ARG A 48 0.84 7.28 -1.91
N LEU A 49 1.30 7.73 -3.07
CA LEU A 49 0.74 8.80 -3.90
C LEU A 49 0.40 8.25 -5.28
N GLY A 50 -0.85 7.79 -5.45
CA GLY A 50 -1.34 7.20 -6.69
C GLY A 50 -0.53 5.94 -7.08
N PRO A 51 0.25 5.99 -8.17
CA PRO A 51 1.10 4.86 -8.57
C PRO A 51 2.42 4.77 -7.80
N LEU A 52 2.87 5.82 -7.12
CA LEU A 52 4.17 5.83 -6.43
C LEU A 52 3.97 5.52 -4.94
N THR A 53 4.78 4.64 -4.38
CA THR A 53 4.85 4.37 -2.95
C THR A 53 6.28 4.56 -2.48
N VAL A 54 6.46 5.14 -1.31
CA VAL A 54 7.76 5.25 -0.64
C VAL A 54 7.59 4.93 0.83
N GLY A 55 8.61 4.39 1.47
CA GLY A 55 8.51 4.06 2.89
C GLY A 55 9.80 3.54 3.50
N SER A 56 9.71 3.24 4.78
CA SER A 56 10.77 2.66 5.59
C SER A 56 10.14 1.71 6.61
N ASN A 57 10.75 0.55 6.81
CA ASN A 57 10.28 -0.44 7.78
C ASN A 57 11.08 -0.40 9.09
N ASN A 58 12.25 0.25 9.10
CA ASN A 58 13.09 0.44 10.28
C ASN A 58 13.45 1.91 10.45
N LEU A 59 12.50 2.68 10.98
CA LEU A 59 12.76 4.05 11.42
C LEU A 59 13.45 4.11 12.78
N GLN A 60 13.48 3.01 13.54
CA GLN A 60 14.16 2.93 14.84
C GLN A 60 15.62 3.40 14.77
N ALA A 61 16.34 2.97 13.73
CA ALA A 61 17.73 3.37 13.49
C ALA A 61 17.91 4.87 13.22
N LEU A 62 16.85 5.61 12.84
CA LEU A 62 16.92 7.06 12.62
C LEU A 62 16.79 7.88 13.91
N PHE A 63 16.17 7.33 14.96
CA PHE A 63 16.03 8.01 16.25
C PHE A 63 17.15 7.63 17.23
N GLU A 64 17.79 6.49 17.03
CA GLU A 64 18.90 6.01 17.84
C GLU A 64 20.21 6.67 17.38
N LYS A 65 20.55 7.83 17.97
CA LYS A 65 21.73 8.66 17.62
C LYS A 65 23.07 7.91 17.63
N SER A 66 23.15 6.75 18.28
CA SER A 66 24.39 6.01 18.51
C SER A 66 24.72 5.00 17.41
N ASN A 67 23.73 4.47 16.67
CA ASN A 67 23.95 3.45 15.64
C ASN A 67 22.88 3.53 14.54
N LEU A 68 23.22 4.15 13.41
CA LEU A 68 22.40 4.17 12.18
C LEU A 68 22.37 2.81 11.45
N TYR A 69 22.99 1.77 12.02
CA TYR A 69 23.12 0.45 11.42
C TYR A 69 21.74 -0.23 11.39
N GLY A 70 21.14 -0.34 10.20
CA GLY A 70 19.83 -0.98 10.00
C GLY A 70 18.72 -0.05 9.48
N ALA A 71 18.99 1.25 9.30
CA ALA A 71 18.07 2.14 8.60
C ALA A 71 17.86 1.67 7.16
N ASN A 72 16.62 1.56 6.72
CA ASN A 72 16.27 1.19 5.36
C ASN A 72 15.17 2.11 4.81
N ALA A 73 15.13 2.24 3.49
CA ALA A 73 14.06 2.92 2.78
C ALA A 73 13.78 2.17 1.47
N TYR A 74 12.55 2.23 0.99
CA TYR A 74 12.11 1.62 -0.25
C TYR A 74 11.19 2.55 -1.03
N ALA A 75 11.13 2.32 -2.34
CA ALA A 75 10.21 2.99 -3.25
C ALA A 75 9.65 1.96 -4.24
N GLU A 76 8.38 2.09 -4.58
CA GLU A 76 7.66 1.22 -5.51
C GLU A 76 6.88 2.08 -6.49
N LEU A 77 6.82 1.64 -7.76
CA LEU A 77 6.04 2.29 -8.81
C LEU A 77 5.07 1.29 -9.45
N SER A 78 3.79 1.50 -9.25
CA SER A 78 2.70 0.74 -9.85
C SER A 78 2.49 1.14 -11.31
N LEU A 79 3.04 0.33 -12.22
CA LEU A 79 2.93 0.52 -13.67
C LEU A 79 1.48 0.41 -14.17
N PHE A 80 0.69 -0.51 -13.59
CA PHE A 80 -0.71 -0.71 -13.99
C PHE A 80 -1.59 0.51 -13.69
N THR A 81 -1.43 1.10 -12.50
CA THR A 81 -2.12 2.34 -12.12
C THR A 81 -1.69 3.50 -13.01
N TRP A 82 -0.42 3.54 -13.40
CA TRP A 82 0.11 4.57 -14.29
C TRP A 82 -0.45 4.46 -15.73
N ALA A 83 -0.52 3.24 -16.27
CA ALA A 83 -1.02 2.98 -17.62
C ALA A 83 -2.54 3.22 -17.74
N ASN A 84 -3.35 2.79 -16.75
CA ASN A 84 -4.81 2.94 -16.79
C ASN A 84 -5.29 4.40 -16.77
N LYS A 85 -4.47 5.33 -16.29
CA LYS A 85 -4.79 6.77 -16.30
C LYS A 85 -4.83 7.37 -17.72
N ARG A 86 -4.29 6.65 -18.72
CA ARG A 86 -4.23 7.09 -20.14
C ARG A 86 -5.46 6.70 -20.96
N TYR A 87 -6.40 5.91 -20.45
CA TYR A 87 -7.65 5.62 -21.15
C TYR A 87 -8.64 6.79 -20.98
N LYS A 88 -8.47 7.83 -21.81
CA LYS A 88 -9.54 8.80 -22.04
C LYS A 88 -10.59 8.11 -22.90
N THR A 89 -11.78 7.88 -22.34
CA THR A 89 -12.95 7.47 -23.11
C THR A 89 -13.15 8.47 -24.25
N PRO A 90 -13.15 8.05 -25.53
CA PRO A 90 -13.52 8.96 -26.60
C PRO A 90 -14.94 9.46 -26.33
N LYS A 91 -15.12 10.79 -26.36
CA LYS A 91 -16.45 11.41 -26.25
C LYS A 91 -17.36 10.71 -27.25
N LYS A 92 -18.42 10.04 -26.77
CA LYS A 92 -19.47 9.48 -27.64
C LYS A 92 -19.92 10.61 -28.58
N ALA A 93 -19.57 10.48 -29.86
CA ALA A 93 -20.10 11.34 -30.90
C ALA A 93 -21.62 11.25 -30.79
N LYS A 94 -22.29 12.40 -30.70
CA LYS A 94 -23.75 12.50 -30.65
C LYS A 94 -24.29 11.80 -31.89
N THR A 95 -24.88 10.62 -31.74
CA THR A 95 -25.59 9.96 -32.83
C THR A 95 -26.71 10.89 -33.28
N PRO A 96 -26.76 11.32 -34.56
CA PRO A 96 -27.85 12.14 -35.03
C PRO A 96 -29.12 11.28 -35.01
N THR A 97 -30.08 11.65 -34.17
CA THR A 97 -31.42 11.09 -34.13
C THR A 97 -32.00 11.15 -35.55
N GLN A 98 -32.14 9.99 -36.18
CA GLN A 98 -32.73 9.86 -37.50
C GLN A 98 -34.18 10.38 -37.42
N LYS A 99 -34.45 11.52 -38.05
CA LYS A 99 -35.80 12.01 -38.30
C LYS A 99 -36.49 11.01 -39.23
N VAL A 100 -37.32 10.14 -38.67
CA VAL A 100 -38.25 9.31 -39.43
C VAL A 100 -39.30 10.25 -40.06
N LYS A 101 -39.15 10.53 -41.35
CA LYS A 101 -40.18 11.18 -42.17
C LYS A 101 -41.26 10.14 -42.47
N THR A 102 -42.34 10.15 -41.70
CA THR A 102 -43.58 9.46 -42.06
C THR A 102 -44.32 10.30 -43.09
N THR A 103 -43.97 10.15 -44.36
CA THR A 103 -44.84 10.52 -45.49
C THR A 103 -45.64 9.28 -45.84
N GLN A 104 -46.78 9.09 -45.17
CA GLN A 104 -47.80 8.16 -45.66
C GLN A 104 -48.57 8.87 -46.77
N LYS A 105 -48.34 8.38 -47.99
CA LYS A 105 -49.09 8.69 -49.21
C LYS A 105 -50.48 8.07 -49.12
N THR A 106 -51.45 8.87 -49.54
CA THR A 106 -52.69 8.54 -50.26
C THR A 106 -52.81 7.11 -50.79
N SER A 107 -53.97 6.49 -50.53
CA SER A 107 -54.86 5.88 -51.52
C SER A 107 -56.25 5.75 -50.93
#